data_AF-A0A976QHU4-F1
#
_entry.id   AF-A0A976QHU4-F1
#
_cell.length_a   1.000
_cell.length_b   1.000
_cell.length_c   1.000
_cell.angle_alpha   90.00
_cell.angle_beta   90.00
_cell.angle_gamma   90.00
#
_symmetry.space_group_name_H-M   'P 1'
#
loop_
_entity.id
_entity.type
_entity.pdbx_description
1 polymer ?
#
loop_
_entity_poly.entity_id
_entity_poly.type
_entity_poly.pdbx_seq_one_letter_code
_entity_poly.pdbx_strand_id
1 'polypeptide(L)' 'EIEGLSYEEIASIMSCPIGTVRSRIFRARETIAVKLRPLLDTPDHKRW' A
#
# COMPACT_ATOMS: atom_id res chain seq x y z
N GLU A 1 -2.92 10.95 4.51
CA GLU A 1 -2.40 10.42 3.23
C GLU A 1 -0.98 10.91 3.09
N ILE A 2 -0.02 10.04 2.74
CA ILE A 2 1.37 10.46 2.48
C ILE A 2 1.30 11.30 1.20
N GLU A 3 1.56 12.59 1.32
CA GLU A 3 1.19 13.62 0.35
C GLU A 3 1.69 13.35 -1.07
N GLY A 4 0.81 13.61 -2.04
CA GLY A 4 1.12 13.69 -3.46
C GLY A 4 -0.13 13.70 -4.34
N LEU A 5 -1.02 12.72 -4.15
CA LEU A 5 -2.29 12.55 -4.89
C LEU A 5 -3.29 11.75 -4.04
N SER A 6 -4.57 12.12 -4.09
CA SER A 6 -5.68 11.30 -3.58
C SER A 6 -5.83 9.99 -4.36
N TYR A 7 -6.48 8.99 -3.77
CA TYR A 7 -6.73 7.72 -4.48
C TYR A 7 -7.61 7.89 -5.72
N GLU A 8 -8.52 8.87 -5.69
CA GLU A 8 -9.35 9.29 -6.81
C GLU A 8 -8.50 9.86 -7.96
N GLU A 9 -7.53 10.71 -7.67
CA GLU A 9 -6.60 11.26 -8.67
C GLU A 9 -5.72 10.16 -9.29
N ILE A 10 -5.20 9.25 -8.47
CA ILE A 10 -4.42 8.10 -8.96
C ILE A 10 -5.29 7.21 -9.86
N ALA A 11 -6.54 6.96 -9.47
CA ALA A 11 -7.49 6.17 -10.25
C ALA A 11 -7.75 6.80 -11.62
N SER A 12 -7.91 8.13 -11.66
CA SER A 12 -8.07 8.92 -12.88
C SER A 12 -6.82 8.83 -13.78
N ILE A 13 -5.63 9.12 -13.24
CA ILE A 13 -4.36 9.06 -13.98
C ILE A 13 -4.09 7.66 -14.54
N MET A 14 -4.35 6.62 -13.75
CA MET A 14 -4.12 5.23 -14.14
C MET A 14 -5.26 4.63 -14.98
N SER A 15 -6.34 5.38 -15.25
CA SER A 15 -7.54 4.89 -15.95
C SER A 15 -8.05 3.56 -15.38
N CYS A 16 -8.15 3.46 -14.06
CA CYS A 16 -8.58 2.24 -13.37
C CYS A 16 -9.56 2.54 -12.21
N PRO A 17 -10.37 1.56 -11.78
CA PRO A 17 -11.26 1.76 -10.64
C PRO A 17 -10.51 2.11 -9.35
N ILE A 18 -11.09 2.96 -8.50
CA ILE A 18 -10.48 3.32 -7.20
C ILE A 18 -10.21 2.10 -6.30
N GLY A 19 -11.05 1.05 -6.38
CA GLY A 19 -10.82 -0.22 -5.69
C GLY A 19 -9.53 -0.93 -6.14
N THR A 20 -9.13 -0.75 -7.40
CA THR A 20 -7.86 -1.25 -7.93
C THR A 20 -6.68 -0.49 -7.33
N VAL A 21 -6.77 0.83 -7.19
CA VAL A 21 -5.74 1.63 -6.52
C VAL A 21 -5.57 1.17 -5.06
N ARG A 22 -6.67 1.09 -4.30
CA ARG A 22 -6.64 0.65 -2.89
C ARG A 22 -6.04 -0.75 -2.74
N SER A 23 -6.45 -1.70 -3.58
CA SER A 23 -5.94 -3.08 -3.51
C SER A 23 -4.47 -3.19 -3.94
N ARG A 24 -4.02 -2.43 -4.94
CA ARG A 24 -2.59 -2.37 -5.33
C ARG A 24 -1.73 -1.81 -4.20
N ILE A 25 -2.14 -0.70 -3.58
CA ILE A 25 -1.43 -0.10 -2.44
C ILE A 25 -1.35 -1.08 -1.27
N PHE A 26 -2.48 -1.72 -0.92
CA PHE A 26 -2.51 -2.72 0.14
C PHE A 26 -1.51 -3.85 -0.12
N ARG A 27 -1.53 -4.46 -1.31
CA ARG A 27 -0.60 -5.54 -1.68
C ARG A 27 0.86 -5.09 -1.70
N ALA A 28 1.11 -3.87 -2.16
CA ALA A 28 2.46 -3.29 -2.13
C ALA A 28 2.98 -3.15 -0.70
N ARG A 29 2.15 -2.64 0.23
CA ARG A 29 2.51 -2.52 1.65
C ARG A 29 2.81 -3.88 2.29
N GLU A 30 1.96 -4.88 2.05
CA GLU A 30 2.19 -6.26 2.52
C GLU A 30 3.51 -6.82 1.99
N THR A 31 3.78 -6.63 0.68
CA THR A 31 5.00 -7.12 0.04
C THR A 31 6.25 -6.47 0.63
N ILE A 32 6.21 -5.17 0.89
CA ILE A 32 7.30 -4.43 1.52
C ILE A 32 7.47 -4.89 2.96
N ALA A 33 6.37 -5.02 3.72
CA ALA A 33 6.41 -5.47 5.11
C ALA A 33 7.06 -6.85 5.25
N VAL A 34 6.72 -7.81 4.38
CA VAL A 34 7.35 -9.14 4.37
C VAL A 34 8.87 -9.06 4.19
N LYS A 35 9.36 -8.16 3.32
CA LYS A 35 10.80 -7.97 3.09
C LYS A 35 11.50 -7.25 4.24
N LEU A 36 10.80 -6.36 4.93
CA LEU A 36 11.36 -5.60 6.06
C LEU A 36 11.30 -6.37 7.38
N ARG A 37 10.36 -7.29 7.58
CA ARG A 37 10.24 -8.13 8.78
C ARG A 37 11.55 -8.76 9.27
N PRO A 38 12.40 -9.39 8.44
CA PRO A 38 13.66 -9.96 8.94
C PRO A 38 14.68 -8.90 9.41
N LEU A 39 14.49 -7.63 9.03
CA LEU A 39 15.37 -6.52 9.38
C LEU A 39 14.82 -5.70 10.56
N LEU A 40 13.55 -5.88 10.90
CA LEU A 40 12.85 -5.13 11.93
C LEU A 40 12.37 -6.12 13.00
N ASP A 41 12.82 -5.96 14.25
CA ASP A 41 12.42 -6.78 15.39
C ASP A 41 10.97 -6.45 15.83
N THR A 42 10.03 -6.67 14.91
CA THR A 42 8.63 -6.26 15.01
C THR A 42 7.76 -7.50 15.17
N PRO A 43 6.83 -7.53 16.14
CA PRO A 43 5.98 -8.70 16.36
C PRO A 43 5.10 -9.00 15.15
N ASP A 44 4.90 -10.30 14.88
CA ASP A 44 4.21 -10.87 13.72
C ASP A 44 2.77 -10.38 13.46
N HIS A 45 2.18 -9.63 14.40
CA HIS A 45 0.75 -9.31 14.40
C HIS A 45 0.44 -7.83 14.14
N LYS A 46 1.42 -7.00 13.81
CA LYS A 46 1.12 -5.65 13.30
C LYS A 46 0.68 -5.74 11.84
N ARG A 47 -0.64 -5.73 11.64
CA ARG A 47 -1.28 -5.58 10.33
C ARG A 47 -1.19 -4.10 9.97
N TRP A 48 0.01 -3.70 9.53
CA TRP A 48 0.48 -2.33 9.29
C TRP A 48 0.39 -1.37 10.48
#